data_AF-A0A4Y2IJV0-F1
#
_entry.id   AF-A0A4Y2IJV0-F1
#
_cell.length_a   1.000
_cell.length_b   1.000
_cell.length_c   1.000
_cell.angle_alpha   90.00
_cell.angle_beta   90.00
_cell.angle_gamma   90.00
#
_symmetry.space_group_name_H-M   'P 1'
#
loop_
_entity.id
_entity.type
_entity.pdbx_description
1 polymer ?
#
loop_
_entity_poly.entity_id
_entity_poly.type
_entity_poly.pdbx_seq_one_letter_code
_entity_poly.pdbx_strand_id
1 'polypeptide(L)'
;MVLRKWTTNSDKLRQLWKREGLETQLQDNLISPRVNSTKVLGMLWNTVKDHLIVGTQSLADSLSNNENTKRHLLRAIGKIFDPLGLLTPFTIRVKCILQVLRMKEMSWDEELPPDIPKTWYQ
;
A
#
# COMPACT_ATOMS: atom_id res chain seq x y z
N MET A 1 -14.93 -17.09 -21.94
CA MET A 1 -14.70 -16.52 -20.59
C MET A 1 -15.31 -15.14 -20.57
N VAL A 2 -16.40 -14.90 -19.83
CA VAL A 2 -17.02 -13.57 -19.76
C VAL A 2 -16.24 -12.74 -18.75
N LEU A 3 -15.55 -11.70 -19.20
CA LEU A 3 -14.80 -10.77 -18.35
C LEU A 3 -15.79 -9.87 -17.58
N ARG A 4 -16.30 -10.35 -16.43
CA ARG A 4 -17.37 -9.67 -15.64
C ARG A 4 -16.85 -8.80 -14.49
N LYS A 5 -15.69 -8.17 -14.62
CA LYS A 5 -15.11 -7.31 -13.56
C LYS A 5 -14.67 -5.94 -14.07
N TRP A 6 -15.56 -5.26 -14.78
CA TRP A 6 -15.32 -3.89 -15.23
C TRP A 6 -15.87 -2.89 -14.23
N THR A 7 -15.07 -1.90 -13.87
CA THR A 7 -15.45 -0.82 -12.94
C THR A 7 -15.03 0.53 -13.54
N THR A 8 -15.73 1.60 -13.17
CA THR A 8 -15.52 2.94 -13.72
C THR A 8 -15.69 4.00 -12.65
N ASN A 9 -14.94 5.09 -12.79
CA ASN A 9 -15.13 6.33 -12.03
C ASN A 9 -16.16 7.29 -12.65
N SER A 10 -16.65 7.01 -13.87
CA SER A 10 -17.61 7.87 -14.56
C SER A 10 -19.05 7.43 -14.29
N ASP A 11 -19.86 8.33 -13.73
CA ASP A 11 -21.27 8.04 -13.47
C ASP A 11 -22.09 7.86 -14.74
N LYS A 12 -21.73 8.56 -15.83
CA LYS A 12 -22.37 8.36 -17.13
C LYS A 12 -22.16 6.93 -17.63
N LEU A 13 -20.92 6.43 -17.59
CA LEU A 13 -20.62 5.04 -17.98
C LEU A 13 -21.29 4.03 -17.04
N ARG A 14 -21.31 4.33 -15.73
CA ARG A 14 -21.98 3.49 -14.73
C ARG A 14 -23.47 3.33 -15.01
N GLN A 15 -24.16 4.40 -15.38
CA GLN A 15 -25.58 4.37 -15.75
C GLN A 15 -25.80 3.60 -17.07
N LEU A 16 -24.93 3.80 -18.06
CA LEU A 16 -24.98 3.06 -19.32
C LEU A 16 -24.84 1.55 -19.06
N TRP A 17 -23.84 1.13 -18.28
CA TRP A 17 -23.66 -0.29 -17.95
C TRP A 17 -24.84 -0.90 -17.20
N LYS A 18 -25.46 -0.16 -16.27
CA LYS A 18 -26.70 -0.61 -15.59
C LYS A 18 -27.84 -0.84 -16.58
N ARG A 19 -27.97 0.03 -17.59
CA ARG A 19 -29.02 -0.11 -18.61
C ARG A 19 -28.79 -1.33 -19.51
N GLU A 20 -27.54 -1.61 -19.86
CA GLU A 20 -27.16 -2.74 -20.71
C GLU A 20 -27.02 -4.07 -19.93
N GLY A 21 -27.29 -4.10 -18.61
CA GLY A 21 -27.17 -5.30 -17.77
C GLY A 21 -25.73 -5.80 -17.57
N LEU A 22 -24.76 -4.88 -17.62
CA LEU A 22 -23.33 -5.16 -17.51
C LEU A 22 -22.75 -4.83 -16.12
N GLU A 23 -23.59 -4.64 -15.10
CA GLU A 23 -23.12 -4.26 -13.78
C GLU A 23 -22.25 -5.34 -13.13
N THR A 24 -21.13 -4.91 -12.54
CA THR A 24 -20.33 -5.77 -11.67
C THR A 24 -20.86 -5.59 -10.25
N GLN A 25 -21.25 -6.69 -9.57
CA GLN A 25 -21.53 -6.64 -8.15
C GLN A 25 -20.26 -6.18 -7.43
N LEU A 26 -20.27 -4.95 -6.91
CA LEU A 26 -19.22 -4.47 -6.03
C LEU A 26 -19.33 -5.31 -4.76
N GLN A 27 -18.35 -6.20 -4.55
CA GLN A 27 -18.27 -6.95 -3.31
C GLN A 27 -18.07 -5.94 -2.18
N ASP A 28 -18.99 -5.92 -1.22
CA ASP A 28 -18.80 -5.25 0.06
C ASP A 28 -17.56 -5.87 0.73
N ASN A 29 -16.42 -5.23 0.56
CA ASN A 29 -15.19 -5.68 1.19
C ASN A 29 -15.28 -5.33 2.67
N LEU A 30 -15.36 -6.36 3.51
CA LEU A 30 -15.44 -6.32 4.99
C LEU A 30 -14.35 -5.48 5.70
N ILE A 31 -13.37 -4.95 4.96
CA ILE A 31 -12.24 -4.17 5.46
C ILE A 31 -12.58 -2.68 5.57
N SER A 32 -13.68 -2.19 4.97
CA SER A 32 -14.18 -0.84 5.19
C SER A 32 -15.65 -0.72 4.80
N PRO A 33 -16.53 -0.07 5.59
CA PRO A 33 -17.94 0.16 5.25
C PRO A 33 -18.13 1.22 4.14
N ARG A 34 -17.19 1.31 3.18
CA ARG A 34 -17.16 2.33 2.14
C ARG A 34 -17.74 1.75 0.86
N VAL A 35 -19.06 1.89 0.75
CA VAL A 35 -19.86 1.81 -0.48
C VAL A 35 -19.04 2.38 -1.65
N ASN A 36 -18.95 1.65 -2.76
CA ASN A 36 -18.24 2.02 -4.00
C ASN A 36 -16.71 1.85 -4.05
N SER A 37 -16.13 0.98 -3.22
CA SER A 37 -14.70 0.60 -3.31
C SER A 37 -14.50 -0.78 -3.95
N THR A 38 -13.49 -0.90 -4.82
CA THR A 38 -13.09 -2.16 -5.47
C THR A 38 -11.58 -2.37 -5.34
N LYS A 39 -11.11 -3.61 -5.48
CA LYS A 39 -9.68 -3.92 -5.43
C LYS A 39 -9.08 -3.88 -6.83
N VAL A 40 -8.05 -3.06 -7.03
CA VAL A 40 -7.30 -2.92 -8.29
C VAL A 40 -5.81 -3.01 -7.97
N LEU A 41 -5.08 -3.88 -8.68
CA LEU A 41 -3.64 -4.07 -8.48
C LEU A 41 -3.24 -4.28 -7.01
N GLY A 42 -4.02 -5.05 -6.25
CA GLY A 42 -3.74 -5.28 -4.82
C GLY A 42 -4.18 -4.14 -3.89
N MET A 43 -4.48 -2.95 -4.42
CA MET A 43 -4.87 -1.74 -3.69
C MET A 43 -6.39 -1.55 -3.72
N LEU A 44 -6.91 -0.72 -2.81
CA LEU A 44 -8.31 -0.32 -2.84
C LEU A 44 -8.46 0.92 -3.74
N TRP A 45 -9.48 0.93 -4.58
CA TRP A 45 -9.84 2.08 -5.42
C TRP A 45 -11.26 2.53 -5.06
N ASN A 46 -11.39 3.79 -4.66
CA ASN A 46 -12.67 4.46 -4.51
C ASN A 46 -13.09 5.01 -5.87
N THR A 47 -14.09 4.39 -6.49
CA THR A 47 -14.55 4.76 -7.83
C THR A 47 -15.31 6.09 -7.87
N VAL A 48 -15.79 6.61 -6.74
CA VAL A 48 -16.54 7.88 -6.73
C VAL A 48 -15.58 9.07 -6.64
N LYS A 49 -14.60 8.97 -5.74
CA LYS A 49 -13.59 10.03 -5.54
C LYS A 49 -12.38 9.88 -6.45
N ASP A 50 -12.28 8.76 -7.16
CA ASP A 50 -11.13 8.36 -7.96
C ASP A 50 -9.81 8.33 -7.17
N HIS A 51 -9.87 7.74 -5.97
CA HIS A 51 -8.71 7.64 -5.08
C HIS A 51 -8.22 6.21 -4.96
N LEU A 52 -6.93 6.00 -5.18
CA LEU A 52 -6.24 4.79 -4.71
C LEU A 52 -5.96 4.93 -3.21
N ILE A 53 -6.33 3.91 -2.46
CA ILE A 53 -6.24 3.86 -1.01
C ILE A 53 -5.21 2.82 -0.62
N VAL A 54 -4.27 3.26 0.22
CA VAL A 54 -3.21 2.43 0.80
C VAL A 54 -3.45 2.36 2.30
N GLY A 55 -3.58 1.15 2.83
CA GLY A 55 -3.72 0.92 4.26
C GLY A 55 -2.39 1.13 4.96
N THR A 56 -2.24 2.23 5.71
CA THR A 56 -1.01 2.54 6.46
C THR A 56 -1.04 2.08 7.91
N GLN A 57 -2.21 1.72 8.45
CA GLN A 57 -2.35 1.35 9.86
C GLN A 57 -1.45 0.17 10.25
N SER A 58 -1.46 -0.92 9.49
CA SER A 58 -0.60 -2.08 9.76
C SER A 58 0.89 -1.77 9.70
N LEU A 59 1.30 -0.76 8.92
CA LEU A 59 2.68 -0.28 8.88
C LEU A 59 3.01 0.47 10.17
N ALA A 60 2.14 1.42 10.56
CA ALA A 60 2.29 2.19 11.78
C ALA A 60 2.36 1.28 13.02
N ASP A 61 1.47 0.29 13.12
CA ASP A 61 1.44 -0.68 14.22
C ASP A 61 2.70 -1.55 14.27
N SER A 62 3.34 -1.79 13.11
CA SER A 62 4.60 -2.55 13.09
C SER A 62 5.73 -1.69 13.64
N LEU A 63 5.85 -0.46 13.12
CA LEU A 63 6.91 0.48 13.50
C LEU A 63 6.76 0.99 14.94
N SER A 64 5.59 0.89 15.56
CA SER A 64 5.39 1.24 16.98
C SER A 64 5.92 0.19 17.94
N ASN A 65 6.16 -1.04 17.48
CA ASN A 65 6.87 -2.02 18.30
C ASN A 65 8.34 -1.57 18.36
N ASN A 66 8.90 -1.38 19.55
CA ASN A 66 10.28 -0.90 19.80
C ASN A 66 11.39 -1.85 19.28
N GLU A 67 11.11 -2.69 18.28
CA GLU A 67 12.04 -3.58 17.62
C GLU A 67 12.82 -2.85 16.53
N ASN A 68 13.91 -2.20 16.90
CA ASN A 68 14.78 -1.48 15.98
C ASN A 68 15.84 -2.42 15.36
N THR A 69 15.41 -3.42 14.59
CA THR A 69 16.33 -4.32 13.86
C THR A 69 16.20 -4.19 12.35
N LYS A 70 17.23 -4.61 11.61
CA LYS A 70 17.21 -4.65 10.14
C LYS A 70 16.10 -5.55 9.60
N ARG A 71 15.86 -6.70 10.26
CA ARG A 71 14.74 -7.62 9.93
C ARG A 71 13.40 -6.94 10.12
N HIS A 72 13.21 -6.25 11.24
CA HIS A 72 11.96 -5.54 11.51
C HIS A 72 11.69 -4.46 10.47
N LEU A 73 12.70 -3.66 10.13
CA LEU A 73 12.60 -2.62 9.09
C LEU A 73 12.19 -3.20 7.73
N LEU A 74 12.83 -4.29 7.29
CA LEU A 74 12.49 -4.98 6.04
C LEU A 74 11.07 -5.54 6.08
N ARG A 75 10.65 -6.13 7.21
CA ARG A 75 9.30 -6.65 7.39
C ARG A 75 8.26 -5.53 7.29
N ALA A 76 8.53 -4.36 7.88
CA ALA A 76 7.65 -3.21 7.81
C ALA A 76 7.50 -2.73 6.36
N ILE A 77 8.60 -2.51 5.64
CA ILE A 77 8.58 -2.01 4.25
C ILE A 77 7.96 -3.03 3.30
N GLY A 78 8.20 -4.32 3.51
CA GLY A 78 7.65 -5.40 2.69
C GLY A 78 6.12 -5.48 2.69
N LYS A 79 5.45 -4.84 3.67
CA LYS A 79 3.99 -4.71 3.68
C LYS A 79 3.48 -3.67 2.67
N ILE A 80 4.34 -2.80 2.14
CA ILE A 80 3.98 -1.80 1.13
C ILE A 80 4.01 -2.47 -0.24
N PHE A 81 2.83 -2.81 -0.75
CA PHE A 81 2.67 -3.29 -2.12
C PHE A 81 2.50 -2.09 -3.08
N ASP A 82 3.47 -1.88 -3.97
CA ASP A 82 3.50 -0.76 -4.91
C ASP A 82 3.91 -1.20 -6.33
N PRO A 83 3.01 -1.84 -7.08
CA PRO A 83 3.32 -2.36 -8.41
C PRO A 83 3.56 -1.26 -9.45
N LEU A 84 3.05 -0.05 -9.21
CA LEU A 84 3.14 1.09 -10.14
C LEU A 84 4.22 2.12 -9.72
N GLY A 85 4.88 1.92 -8.59
CA GLY A 85 5.89 2.86 -8.09
C GLY A 85 5.30 4.16 -7.51
N LEU A 86 3.98 4.25 -7.30
CA LEU A 86 3.29 5.45 -6.81
C LEU A 86 3.73 5.86 -5.40
N LEU A 87 4.17 4.89 -4.60
CA LEU A 87 4.64 5.07 -3.23
C LEU A 87 6.16 5.19 -3.14
N THR A 88 6.88 5.14 -4.27
CA THR A 88 8.35 5.29 -4.31
C THR A 88 8.85 6.55 -3.59
N PRO A 89 8.23 7.74 -3.74
CA PRO A 89 8.68 8.94 -3.01
C PRO A 89 8.65 8.78 -1.48
N PHE A 90 7.74 7.94 -0.96
CA PHE A 90 7.62 7.66 0.47
C PHE A 90 8.53 6.52 0.92
N THR A 91 8.80 5.55 0.04
CA THR A 91 9.63 4.36 0.36
C THR A 91 11.10 4.53 0.04
N ILE A 92 11.51 5.56 -0.70
CA ILE A 92 12.91 5.72 -1.11
C ILE A 92 13.84 5.93 0.08
N ARG A 93 13.46 6.78 1.04
CA ARG A 93 14.27 7.08 2.24
C ARG A 93 14.64 5.80 2.99
N VAL A 94 13.65 4.93 3.19
CA VAL A 94 13.84 3.71 3.95
C VAL A 94 14.59 2.64 3.14
N LYS A 95 14.45 2.61 1.80
CA LYS A 95 15.29 1.80 0.91
C LYS A 95 16.76 2.24 0.97
N CYS A 96 17.04 3.54 1.04
CA CYS A 96 18.39 4.05 1.23
C CYS A 96 18.97 3.62 2.59
N ILE A 97 18.19 3.66 3.67
CA ILE A 97 18.60 3.12 4.97
C ILE A 97 18.98 1.64 4.84
N LEU A 98 18.14 0.83 4.21
CA LEU A 98 18.44 -0.59 3.98
C LEU A 98 19.72 -0.82 3.19
N GLN A 99 20.02 0.04 2.22
CA GLN A 99 21.27 -0.01 1.46
C GLN A 99 22.49 0.27 2.37
N VAL A 100 22.42 1.30 3.21
CA VAL A 100 23.48 1.61 4.19
C VAL A 100 23.67 0.45 5.17
N LEU A 101 22.58 -0.11 5.70
CA LEU A 101 22.60 -1.27 6.58
C LEU A 101 23.16 -2.53 5.92
N ARG A 102 23.00 -2.65 4.60
CA ARG A 102 23.59 -3.74 3.82
C ARG A 102 25.09 -3.53 3.65
N MET A 103 25.53 -2.31 3.35
CA MET A 103 26.94 -1.95 3.21
C MET A 103 27.73 -2.10 4.50
N LYS A 104 27.10 -1.91 5.66
CA LYS A 104 27.69 -2.14 6.98
C LYS A 104 27.76 -3.61 7.39
N GLU A 105 27.34 -4.53 6.51
CA GLU A 105 27.30 -5.99 6.76
C GLU A 105 26.51 -6.41 8.02
N MET A 106 25.61 -5.53 8.48
CA MET A 106 24.82 -5.74 9.69
C MET A 106 23.95 -6.99 9.59
N SER A 107 23.88 -7.76 10.69
CA SER A 107 23.03 -8.94 10.79
C SER A 107 21.54 -8.58 10.79
N TRP A 108 20.69 -9.58 10.58
CA TRP A 108 19.23 -9.42 10.52
C TRP A 108 18.63 -8.98 11.85
N ASP A 109 19.10 -9.58 12.95
CA ASP A 109 18.58 -9.39 14.31
C ASP A 109 19.43 -8.44 15.16
N GLU A 110 20.45 -7.83 14.55
CA GLU A 110 21.25 -6.79 15.19
C GLU A 110 20.43 -5.50 15.36
N GLU A 111 20.73 -4.74 16.40
CA GLU A 111 20.07 -3.47 16.68
C GLU A 111 20.60 -2.36 15.76
N LEU A 112 19.71 -1.49 15.28
CA LEU A 112 20.06 -0.41 14.37
C LEU A 112 20.96 0.62 15.07
N PRO A 113 22.09 1.02 14.45
CA PRO A 113 22.96 2.05 15.02
C PRO A 113 22.21 3.37 15.28
N PRO A 114 22.47 4.05 16.41
CA PRO A 114 21.80 5.30 16.78
C PRO A 114 22.10 6.48 15.84
N ASP A 115 23.07 6.32 14.95
CA ASP A 115 23.44 7.31 13.94
C ASP A 115 22.53 7.29 12.70
N ILE A 116 21.83 6.18 12.45
CA ILE A 116 20.95 6.02 11.29
C ILE A 116 19.65 6.83 11.42
N PRO A 117 18.99 6.90 12.60
CA PRO A 117 17.81 7.74 12.78
C PRO A 117 18.11 9.22 12.48
N LYS A 118 19.28 9.75 12.87
CA LYS A 118 19.56 11.19 12.85
C LYS A 118 19.69 11.79 11.45
N THR A 119 20.18 11.03 10.47
CA THR A 119 20.46 11.56 9.12
C THR A 119 19.19 11.79 8.28
N TRP A 120 18.03 11.27 8.70
CA TRP A 120 16.84 11.20 7.84
C TRP A 120 15.54 11.74 8.46
N TYR A 121 15.62 12.37 9.65
CA TYR A 121 14.52 13.10 10.29
C TYR A 121 14.25 14.51 9.70
N GLN A 122 14.86 14.86 8.56
CA GLN A 122 14.64 16.15 7.88
C GLN A 122 13.42 16.15 6.94
#